data_AF-A0A7C6APD1-F1
#
_entry.id   AF-A0A7C6APD1-F1
#
_cell.length_a   1.000
_cell.length_b   1.000
_cell.length_c   1.000
_cell.angle_alpha   90.00
_cell.angle_beta   90.00
_cell.angle_gamma   90.00
#
_symmetry.space_group_name_H-M   'P 1'
#
loop_
_entity.id
_entity.type
_entity.pdbx_description
1 polymer ?
#
loop_
_entity_poly.entity_id
_entity_poly.type
_entity_poly.pdbx_seq_one_letter_code
_entity_poly.pdbx_strand_id
1 'polypeptide(L)' 'MKYLFLILFASLALLSCKKDCKNCKTVTTDSQGNVVQTGSTNEYCDEELDKKENEEPVVVGDNTTKWVCE' A
#
# COMPACT_ATOMS: atom_id res chain seq x y z
N MET A 1 3.17 42.74 22.67
CA MET A 1 3.29 41.31 23.04
C MET A 1 1.91 40.63 23.17
N LYS A 2 1.05 40.61 22.13
CA LYS A 2 -0.30 40.03 22.27
C LYS A 2 -0.79 39.21 21.06
N TYR A 3 -0.06 39.22 19.95
CA TYR A 3 -0.39 38.47 18.73
C TYR A 3 0.53 37.27 18.47
N LEU A 4 1.53 37.04 19.33
CA LEU A 4 2.54 35.99 19.14
C LEU A 4 1.99 34.56 19.35
N PHE A 5 0.86 34.41 20.04
CA PHE A 5 0.29 33.10 20.39
C PHE A 5 -0.66 32.52 19.32
N LEU A 6 -1.09 33.33 18.34
CA LEU A 6 -2.07 32.92 17.32
C LEU A 6 -1.44 32.22 16.11
N ILE A 7 -0.12 32.27 15.95
CA ILE A 7 0.58 31.73 14.77
C ILE A 7 0.99 30.26 14.97
N LEU A 8 0.94 29.74 16.20
CA LEU A 8 1.50 28.43 16.56
C LEU A 8 0.59 27.22 16.20
N PHE A 9 -0.70 27.44 15.93
CA PHE A 9 -1.63 26.35 15.57
C PHE A 9 -1.75 26.09 14.06
N ALA A 10 -1.20 26.95 13.21
CA ALA A 10 -1.35 26.84 11.75
C ALA A 10 -0.31 25.92 11.08
N SER A 11 0.77 25.54 11.77
CA SER A 11 1.87 24.76 11.19
C SER A 11 1.76 23.25 11.38
N LEU A 12 0.85 22.75 12.22
CA LEU A 12 0.67 21.30 12.44
C LEU A 12 -0.14 20.59 11.33
N ALA A 13 -0.81 21.33 10.44
CA ALA A 13 -1.63 20.74 9.38
C ALA A 13 -0.80 20.19 8.20
N LEU A 14 0.49 20.54 8.09
CA LEU A 14 1.34 20.14 6.95
C LEU A 14 2.12 18.84 7.18
N LEU A 15 2.13 18.30 8.39
CA LEU A 15 2.85 17.06 8.73
C LEU A 15 2.01 15.78 8.63
N SER A 16 0.69 15.90 8.42
CA SER A 16 -0.23 14.76 8.39
C SER A 16 -0.37 14.08 7.01
N CYS A 17 0.32 14.56 5.98
CA CYS A 17 0.17 14.05 4.62
C CYS A 17 1.50 13.55 4.05
N LYS A 18 2.19 12.64 4.74
CA LYS A 18 3.06 11.71 4.03
C LYS A 18 2.16 10.59 3.53
N LYS A 19 1.74 10.68 2.27
CA LYS A 19 1.05 9.58 1.61
C LYS A 19 2.05 8.43 1.48
N ASP A 20 1.74 7.28 2.09
CA ASP A 20 2.51 6.06 1.82
C ASP A 20 1.94 5.47 0.53
N CYS A 21 2.69 5.59 -0.56
CA CYS A 21 2.28 5.13 -1.89
C CYS A 21 3.28 4.10 -2.38
N LYS A 22 2.79 2.93 -2.79
CA LYS A 22 3.59 1.85 -3.38
C LYS A 22 2.94 1.30 -4.63
N ASN A 23 3.74 0.68 -5.47
CA ASN A 23 3.26 0.00 -6.66
C ASN A 23 2.96 -1.45 -6.32
N CYS A 24 1.68 -1.84 -6.40
CA CYS A 24 1.25 -3.20 -6.13
C CYS A 24 0.89 -3.94 -7.41
N LYS A 25 1.20 -5.24 -7.44
CA LYS A 25 0.80 -6.18 -8.49
C LYS A 25 0.40 -7.51 -7.87
N THR A 26 -0.45 -8.27 -8.55
CA THR A 26 -0.71 -9.66 -8.16
C THR A 26 0.39 -10.57 -8.70
N VAL A 27 0.84 -11.50 -7.88
CA VAL A 27 1.81 -12.53 -8.26
C VAL A 27 1.21 -13.88 -7.94
N THR A 28 1.11 -14.74 -8.95
CA THR A 28 0.65 -16.12 -8.82
C THR A 28 1.86 -17.04 -8.85
N THR A 29 1.99 -17.86 -7.80
CA THR A 29 3.03 -18.88 -7.69
C THR A 29 2.44 -20.28 -7.70
N ASP A 30 3.13 -21.25 -8.28
CA ASP A 30 2.79 -22.67 -8.18
C ASP A 30 3.16 -23.26 -6.80
N SER A 31 2.88 -24.55 -6.60
CA SER A 31 3.19 -25.28 -5.37
C SER A 31 4.69 -25.47 -5.10
N GLN A 32 5.54 -25.22 -6.10
CA GLN A 32 7.00 -25.23 -5.98
C GLN A 32 7.56 -23.82 -5.69
N GLY A 33 6.70 -22.79 -5.68
CA GLY A 33 7.06 -21.40 -5.45
C GLY A 33 7.51 -20.65 -6.71
N ASN A 34 7.38 -21.24 -7.91
CA ASN A 34 7.73 -20.54 -9.14
C ASN A 34 6.61 -19.56 -9.52
N VAL A 35 6.98 -18.38 -9.98
CA VAL A 35 6.01 -17.41 -10.51
C VAL A 35 5.50 -17.90 -11.86
N VAL A 36 4.19 -18.16 -11.94
CA VAL A 36 3.51 -18.60 -13.16
C VAL A 36 2.71 -17.49 -13.83
N GLN A 37 2.34 -16.46 -13.07
CA GLN A 37 1.63 -15.29 -13.60
C GLN A 37 1.94 -14.04 -12.77
N THR A 38 1.94 -12.88 -13.44
CA THR A 38 2.00 -11.57 -12.79
C THR A 38 0.93 -10.67 -13.39
N GLY A 39 0.18 -9.98 -12.54
CA GLY A 39 -0.84 -9.01 -12.94
C GLY A 39 -0.25 -7.65 -13.28
N SER A 40 -1.14 -6.72 -13.63
CA SER A 40 -0.76 -5.33 -13.87
C SER A 40 -0.30 -4.64 -12.58
N THR A 41 0.71 -3.80 -12.70
CA THR A 41 1.19 -2.93 -11.61
C THR A 41 0.34 -1.66 -11.57
N ASN A 42 -0.18 -1.32 -10.39
CA ASN A 42 -0.85 -0.05 -10.13
C ASN A 42 -0.34 0.58 -8.83
N GLU A 43 -0.33 1.91 -8.76
CA GLU A 43 0.00 2.65 -7.55
C GLU A 43 -1.21 2.68 -6.61
N TYR A 44 -0.99 2.36 -5.33
CA TYR A 44 -1.96 2.47 -4.26
C TYR A 44 -1.36 3.27 -3.11
N CYS A 45 -2.18 4.06 -2.44
CA CYS A 45 -1.75 4.89 -1.32
C CYS A 45 -2.62 4.70 -0.09
N ASP A 46 -2.05 4.98 1.09
CA ASP A 46 -2.76 5.09 2.36
C ASP A 46 -3.64 3.85 2.65
N GLU A 47 -4.93 4.03 2.97
CA GLU A 47 -5.84 2.92 3.27
C GLU A 47 -5.98 1.90 2.13
N GLU A 48 -5.82 2.32 0.87
CA GLU A 48 -5.88 1.39 -0.26
C GLU A 48 -4.65 0.51 -0.32
N LEU A 49 -3.47 1.08 -0.03
CA LEU A 49 -2.23 0.32 0.10
C LEU A 49 -2.35 -0.68 1.26
N ASP A 50 -2.82 -0.22 2.43
CA ASP A 50 -3.03 -1.09 3.59
C ASP A 50 -3.96 -2.25 3.27
N LYS A 51 -5.07 -1.99 2.56
CA LYS A 51 -6.00 -3.05 2.14
C LYS A 51 -5.34 -4.07 1.23
N LYS A 52 -4.45 -3.64 0.34
CA LYS A 52 -3.74 -4.53 -0.61
C LYS A 52 -2.67 -5.35 0.10
N GLU A 53 -1.89 -4.75 0.99
CA GLU A 53 -0.84 -5.44 1.75
C GLU A 53 -1.41 -6.45 2.76
N ASN A 54 -2.61 -6.18 3.30
CA ASN A 54 -3.31 -7.08 4.23
C ASN A 54 -4.28 -8.05 3.52
N GLU A 55 -4.37 -8.03 2.19
CA GLU A 55 -5.25 -8.93 1.44
C GLU A 55 -4.71 -10.37 1.53
N GLU A 56 -5.54 -11.30 2.00
CA GLU A 56 -5.14 -12.70 2.12
C GLU A 56 -4.86 -13.32 0.73
N PRO A 57 -3.82 -14.17 0.60
CA PRO A 57 -3.57 -14.88 -0.64
C PRO A 57 -4.75 -15.77 -1.06
N VAL A 58 -5.10 -15.73 -2.34
CA VAL A 58 -6.12 -16.59 -2.93
C VAL A 58 -5.46 -17.86 -3.47
N VAL A 59 -5.91 -19.03 -3.02
CA VAL A 59 -5.40 -20.32 -3.48
C VAL A 59 -6.43 -20.99 -4.40
N VAL A 60 -6.02 -21.34 -5.61
CA VAL A 60 -6.85 -22.05 -6.60
C VAL A 60 -6.05 -23.23 -7.15
N GLY A 61 -6.42 -24.45 -6.73
CA GLY A 61 -5.63 -25.65 -7.03
C GLY A 61 -4.25 -25.57 -6.38
N ASP A 62 -3.21 -25.79 -7.17
CA ASP A 62 -1.81 -25.70 -6.74
C ASP A 62 -1.24 -24.27 -6.79
N ASN A 63 -2.04 -23.29 -7.22
CA ASN A 63 -1.58 -21.92 -7.45
C ASN A 63 -2.02 -21.00 -6.32
N THR A 64 -1.10 -20.18 -5.82
CA THR A 64 -1.36 -19.13 -4.83
C THR A 64 -1.14 -17.76 -5.45
N THR A 65 -2.17 -16.92 -5.45
CA THR A 65 -2.11 -15.53 -5.90
C THR A 65 -2.07 -14.60 -4.70
N LYS A 66 -1.10 -13.69 -4.63
CA LYS A 66 -1.02 -12.67 -3.58
C LYS A 66 -0.69 -11.29 -4.14
N TRP A 67 -1.03 -10.25 -3.41
CA TRP A 67 -0.52 -8.91 -3.69
C TRP A 67 0.93 -8.77 -3.22
N VAL A 68 1.73 -8.10 -4.03
CA VAL A 68 3.11 -7.71 -3.72
C VAL A 68 3.23 -6.23 -4.04
N CYS A 69 3.55 -5.42 -3.03
CA CYS A 69 3.71 -3.97 -3.12
C CYS A 69 5.17 -3.59 -2.89
N GLU A 70 5.73 -2.75 -3.77
CA GLU A 70 7.14 -2.30 -3.77
C GLU A 70 7.26 -0.78 -3.89
#